data_AF-A0A1I8AC75-F1
#
_entry.id   AF-A0A1I8AC75-F1
#
_cell.length_a   1.000
_cell.length_b   1.000
_cell.length_c   1.000
_cell.angle_alpha   90.00
_cell.angle_beta   90.00
_cell.angle_gamma   90.00
#
_symmetry.space_group_name_H-M   'P 1'
#
loop_
_entity.id
_entity.type
_entity.pdbx_description
1 polymer ?
#
loop_
_entity_poly.entity_id
_entity_poly.type
_entity_poly.pdbx_seq_one_letter_code
_entity_poly.pdbx_strand_id
1 'polypeptide(L)'
;NYGLHWDGAVVYQSQRHDAYAAVVQRLFQQGLAYACTCSRKQLEGYNGIYPGLCRNLGHAQEDAAIRLRVPELSYHFTDRLQGRFEQHLGREVGDFVIRRRDGLYAYQLAVVLDDAWQGVTDIVRGADLLDNTPRQLYLQELLGLSQPRYLHVPLITQPDGHKLGKSYRSAPLPADQATPLLLRALRALGQPVEAGMALGTPSE
;
A
#
# COMPACT_ATOMS: atom_id res chain seq x y z
N ASN A 1 9.61 6.78 24.93
CA ASN A 1 9.60 5.71 23.90
C ASN A 1 8.28 4.95 24.05
N TYR A 2 7.71 4.41 22.97
CA TYR A 2 6.46 3.65 22.99
C TYR A 2 6.64 2.14 23.26
N GLY A 3 7.86 1.67 23.54
CA GLY A 3 8.10 0.25 23.88
C GLY A 3 7.96 -0.72 22.70
N LEU A 4 7.79 -0.21 21.47
CA LEU A 4 7.62 -1.02 20.26
C LEU A 4 8.99 -1.35 19.65
N HIS A 5 9.52 -2.52 20.00
CA HIS A 5 10.76 -3.06 19.44
C HIS A 5 10.48 -3.90 18.20
N TRP A 6 11.41 -3.92 17.25
CA TRP A 6 11.33 -4.75 16.03
C TRP A 6 12.49 -5.73 15.98
N ASP A 7 12.28 -6.83 15.26
CA ASP A 7 13.29 -7.84 15.01
C ASP A 7 14.13 -7.50 13.77
N GLY A 8 15.40 -7.87 13.80
CA GLY A 8 16.31 -7.71 12.67
C GLY A 8 16.71 -6.26 12.37
N ALA A 9 17.29 -6.06 11.17
CA ALA A 9 17.75 -4.75 10.73
C ALA A 9 16.63 -3.97 10.03
N VAL A 10 16.62 -2.64 10.23
CA VAL A 10 15.73 -1.76 9.47
C VAL A 10 16.12 -1.79 7.99
N VAL A 11 15.11 -1.97 7.14
CA VAL A 11 15.25 -1.95 5.69
C VAL A 11 14.81 -0.58 5.16
N TYR A 12 15.59 -0.02 4.24
CA TYR A 12 15.28 1.24 3.58
C TYR A 12 14.97 1.01 2.10
N GLN A 13 13.76 1.37 1.66
CA GLN A 13 13.34 1.20 0.26
C GLN A 13 14.21 1.98 -0.74
N SER A 14 14.85 3.07 -0.30
CA SER A 14 15.83 3.82 -1.10
C SER A 14 17.05 2.98 -1.49
N GLN A 15 17.32 1.89 -0.79
CA GLN A 15 18.43 0.96 -1.05
C GLN A 15 18.00 -0.27 -1.87
N ARG A 16 16.75 -0.31 -2.33
CA ARG A 16 16.13 -1.47 -3.00
C ARG A 16 15.81 -1.22 -4.48
N HIS A 17 16.23 -0.08 -5.03
CA HIS A 17 15.90 0.34 -6.39
C HIS A 17 16.32 -0.66 -7.47
N ASP A 18 17.45 -1.35 -7.31
CA ASP A 18 17.91 -2.34 -8.30
C ASP A 18 16.96 -3.54 -8.40
N ALA A 19 16.43 -4.00 -7.27
CA ALA A 19 15.44 -5.08 -7.24
C ALA A 19 14.14 -4.65 -7.94
N TYR A 20 13.70 -3.41 -7.71
CA TYR A 20 12.52 -2.87 -8.37
C TYR A 20 12.74 -2.69 -9.88
N ALA A 21 13.92 -2.21 -10.29
CA ALA A 21 14.31 -2.02 -11.68
C ALA A 21 14.24 -3.33 -12.46
N ALA A 22 14.81 -4.40 -11.89
CA ALA A 22 14.82 -5.73 -12.50
C ALA A 22 13.41 -6.25 -12.77
N VAL A 23 12.48 -6.04 -11.83
CA VAL A 23 11.09 -6.47 -11.97
C VAL A 23 10.34 -5.63 -13.00
N VAL A 24 10.51 -4.30 -13.01
CA VAL A 24 9.91 -3.44 -14.04
C VAL A 24 10.39 -3.87 -15.42
N GLN A 25 11.68 -4.14 -15.57
CA GLN A 25 12.25 -4.57 -16.85
C GLN A 25 11.69 -5.93 -17.30
N ARG A 26 11.59 -6.90 -16.38
CA ARG A 26 10.97 -8.21 -16.67
C ARG A 26 9.53 -8.06 -17.14
N LEU A 27 8.70 -7.30 -16.40
CA LEU A 27 7.29 -7.08 -16.76
C LEU A 27 7.15 -6.37 -18.10
N PHE A 28 8.02 -5.41 -18.41
CA PHE A 28 8.05 -4.71 -19.69
C PHE A 28 8.40 -5.67 -20.84
N GLN A 29 9.45 -6.50 -20.69
CA GLN A 29 9.86 -7.49 -21.70
C GLN A 29 8.80 -8.56 -21.95
N GLN A 30 8.04 -8.94 -20.93
CA GLN A 30 6.92 -9.87 -21.04
C GLN A 30 5.65 -9.25 -21.65
N GLY A 31 5.68 -7.95 -21.97
CA GLY A 31 4.51 -7.22 -22.46
C GLY A 31 3.44 -6.99 -21.40
N LEU A 32 3.71 -7.29 -20.13
CA LEU A 32 2.80 -7.08 -18.99
C LEU A 32 2.83 -5.63 -18.48
N ALA A 33 3.81 -4.84 -18.89
CA ALA A 33 3.89 -3.41 -18.63
C ALA A 33 4.20 -2.63 -19.91
N TYR A 34 3.91 -1.33 -19.92
CA TYR A 34 4.17 -0.46 -21.06
C TYR A 34 4.49 0.98 -20.64
N ALA A 35 5.15 1.71 -21.53
CA ALA A 35 5.52 3.10 -21.34
C ALA A 35 4.35 4.05 -21.66
N CYS A 36 4.11 5.01 -20.77
CA CYS A 36 3.07 6.01 -20.85
C CYS A 36 3.69 7.41 -20.89
N THR A 37 3.42 8.11 -21.99
CA THR A 37 3.88 9.48 -22.25
C THR A 37 2.81 10.54 -21.96
N CYS A 38 1.62 10.14 -21.48
CA CYS A 38 0.56 11.09 -21.12
C CYS A 38 1.00 12.06 -20.01
N SER A 39 0.72 13.34 -20.21
CA SER A 39 0.84 14.40 -19.20
C SER A 39 -0.31 14.35 -18.19
N ARG A 40 -0.14 15.00 -17.03
CA ARG A 40 -1.22 15.13 -16.04
C ARG A 40 -2.46 15.80 -16.63
N LYS A 41 -2.28 16.86 -17.43
CA LYS A 41 -3.36 17.58 -18.12
C LYS A 41 -4.19 16.67 -19.03
N GLN A 42 -3.55 15.76 -19.75
CA GLN A 42 -4.26 14.77 -20.57
C GLN A 42 -5.08 13.78 -19.73
N LEU A 43 -4.79 13.63 -18.44
CA LEU A 43 -5.42 12.65 -17.55
C LEU A 43 -6.46 13.24 -16.59
N GLU A 44 -6.59 14.56 -16.51
CA GLU A 44 -7.49 15.25 -15.55
C GLU A 44 -8.95 14.81 -15.67
N GLY A 45 -9.43 14.44 -16.86
CA GLY A 45 -10.82 14.05 -17.11
C GLY A 45 -11.20 12.61 -16.76
N TYR A 46 -10.27 11.78 -16.27
CA TYR A 46 -10.49 10.34 -16.11
C TYR A 46 -10.62 9.87 -14.65
N ASN A 47 -10.85 10.78 -13.71
CA ASN A 47 -11.11 10.47 -12.29
C ASN A 47 -10.07 9.52 -11.66
N GLY A 48 -8.81 9.64 -12.08
CA GLY A 48 -7.71 8.82 -11.56
C GLY A 48 -7.53 7.44 -12.21
N ILE A 49 -8.49 6.97 -13.02
CA ILE A 49 -8.42 5.69 -13.71
C ILE A 49 -7.83 5.91 -15.10
N TYR A 50 -6.74 5.21 -15.43
CA TYR A 50 -6.06 5.46 -16.70
C TYR A 50 -6.87 4.92 -17.90
N PRO A 51 -7.16 5.74 -18.92
CA PRO A 51 -7.97 5.35 -20.08
C PRO A 51 -7.29 4.45 -21.12
N GLY A 52 -6.03 4.04 -20.91
CA GLY A 52 -5.35 3.14 -21.83
C GLY A 52 -4.75 3.79 -23.10
N LEU A 53 -4.63 5.13 -23.16
CA LEU A 53 -4.18 5.86 -24.36
C LEU A 53 -2.84 5.37 -24.95
N CYS A 54 -1.89 4.99 -24.09
CA CYS A 54 -0.56 4.51 -24.50
C CYS A 54 -0.45 2.98 -24.51
N ARG A 55 -1.51 2.24 -24.16
CA ARG A 55 -1.46 0.79 -23.86
C ARG A 55 -0.85 -0.02 -24.98
N ASN A 56 -1.09 0.34 -26.25
CA ASN A 56 -0.60 -0.40 -27.41
C ASN A 56 0.27 0.45 -28.36
N LEU A 57 0.83 1.57 -27.89
CA LEU A 57 1.60 2.49 -28.75
C LEU A 57 3.09 2.16 -28.86
N GLY A 58 3.61 1.23 -28.05
CA GLY A 58 5.00 0.78 -28.15
C GLY A 58 6.03 1.87 -27.86
N HIS A 59 5.71 2.83 -26.98
CA HIS A 59 6.67 3.88 -26.59
C HIS A 59 7.91 3.29 -25.91
N ALA A 60 9.02 4.00 -26.09
CA ALA A 60 10.25 3.72 -25.38
C ALA A 60 10.13 4.11 -23.89
N GLN A 61 11.02 3.58 -23.03
CA GLN A 61 10.92 3.76 -21.58
C GLN A 61 11.45 5.12 -21.10
N GLU A 62 12.18 5.81 -21.96
CA GLU A 62 12.78 7.11 -21.75
C GLU A 62 11.69 8.17 -21.60
N ASP A 63 11.83 9.04 -20.59
CA ASP A 63 10.86 10.10 -20.25
C ASP A 63 9.39 9.60 -20.14
N ALA A 64 9.21 8.35 -19.74
CA ALA A 64 7.90 7.72 -19.60
C ALA A 64 7.66 7.17 -18.19
N ALA A 65 6.40 7.23 -17.77
CA ALA A 65 5.96 6.39 -16.66
C ALA A 65 5.74 4.96 -17.16
N ILE A 66 6.03 3.95 -16.36
CA ILE A 66 5.70 2.56 -16.67
C ILE A 66 4.43 2.17 -15.95
N ARG A 67 3.45 1.69 -16.72
CA ARG A 67 2.16 1.20 -16.22
C ARG A 67 2.08 -0.31 -16.35
N LEU A 68 1.46 -0.95 -15.37
CA LEU A 68 1.11 -2.36 -15.43
C LEU A 68 -0.17 -2.53 -16.27
N ARG A 69 -0.22 -3.56 -17.12
CA ARG A 69 -1.46 -3.97 -17.79
C ARG A 69 -2.35 -4.70 -16.80
N VAL A 70 -3.50 -4.10 -16.54
CA VAL A 70 -4.53 -4.66 -15.69
C VAL A 70 -5.61 -5.32 -16.56
N PRO A 71 -6.08 -6.52 -16.17
CA PRO A 71 -7.10 -7.27 -16.90
C PRO A 71 -8.52 -6.82 -16.55
N GLU A 72 -9.46 -7.12 -17.44
CA GLU A 72 -10.90 -6.94 -17.21
C GLU A 72 -11.46 -8.10 -16.40
N LEU A 73 -11.17 -8.14 -15.10
CA LEU A 73 -11.70 -9.15 -14.18
C LEU A 73 -11.99 -8.60 -12.78
N SER A 74 -12.92 -9.27 -12.09
CA SER A 74 -13.16 -9.09 -10.67
C SER A 74 -12.15 -9.86 -9.85
N TYR A 75 -11.47 -9.17 -8.95
CA TYR A 75 -10.53 -9.75 -8.00
C TYR A 75 -11.12 -9.64 -6.60
N HIS A 76 -10.94 -10.66 -5.78
CA HIS A 76 -11.47 -10.66 -4.42
C HIS A 76 -10.48 -11.27 -3.45
N PHE A 77 -10.62 -10.92 -2.18
CA PHE A 77 -9.91 -11.54 -1.09
C PHE A 77 -10.75 -11.48 0.19
N THR A 78 -10.37 -12.26 1.19
CA THR A 78 -10.98 -12.22 2.50
C THR A 78 -10.05 -11.49 3.46
N ASP A 79 -10.46 -10.31 3.91
CA ASP A 79 -9.82 -9.62 5.01
C ASP A 79 -10.26 -10.24 6.34
N ARG A 80 -9.31 -10.44 7.25
CA ARG A 80 -9.58 -11.07 8.54
C ARG A 80 -10.46 -10.25 9.48
N LEU A 81 -10.64 -8.94 9.22
CA LEU A 81 -11.51 -8.06 10.00
C LEU A 81 -12.64 -7.46 9.17
N GLN A 82 -12.37 -7.03 7.93
CA GLN A 82 -13.36 -6.38 7.05
C GLN A 82 -14.23 -7.40 6.28
N GLY A 83 -13.90 -8.70 6.32
CA GLY A 83 -14.61 -9.74 5.60
C GLY A 83 -14.24 -9.80 4.11
N ARG A 84 -15.14 -10.33 3.28
CA ARG A 84 -14.92 -10.45 1.84
C ARG A 84 -14.93 -9.06 1.19
N PHE A 85 -13.85 -8.73 0.48
CA PHE A 85 -13.75 -7.54 -0.35
C PHE A 85 -13.55 -7.94 -1.81
N GLU A 86 -14.21 -7.23 -2.72
CA GLU A 86 -14.17 -7.49 -4.16
C GLU A 86 -14.08 -6.18 -4.94
N GLN A 87 -13.31 -6.18 -6.02
CA GLN A 87 -13.10 -5.03 -6.89
C GLN A 87 -12.87 -5.48 -8.33
N HIS A 88 -13.47 -4.80 -9.30
CA HIS A 88 -13.20 -5.00 -10.71
C HIS A 88 -11.96 -4.22 -11.15
N LEU A 89 -10.84 -4.90 -11.37
CA LEU A 89 -9.54 -4.25 -11.54
C LEU A 89 -9.51 -3.31 -12.75
N GLY A 90 -9.97 -3.75 -13.93
CA GLY A 90 -9.97 -2.93 -15.14
C GLY A 90 -10.79 -1.63 -15.02
N ARG A 91 -11.95 -1.70 -14.37
CA ARG A 91 -12.93 -0.60 -14.28
C ARG A 91 -12.69 0.34 -13.11
N GLU A 92 -12.18 -0.17 -11.99
CA GLU A 92 -12.06 0.59 -10.74
C GLU A 92 -10.62 0.99 -10.42
N VAL A 93 -9.62 0.26 -10.96
CA VAL A 93 -8.20 0.55 -10.76
C VAL A 93 -7.56 1.05 -12.05
N GLY A 94 -7.81 0.35 -13.16
CA GLY A 94 -7.15 0.58 -14.44
C GLY A 94 -5.63 0.35 -14.38
N ASP A 95 -4.96 0.63 -15.50
CA ASP A 95 -3.51 0.44 -15.62
C ASP A 95 -2.74 1.41 -14.73
N PHE A 96 -2.37 0.95 -13.54
CA PHE A 96 -1.68 1.77 -12.54
C PHE A 96 -0.18 1.85 -12.81
N VAL A 97 0.43 2.94 -12.32
CA VAL A 97 1.86 3.22 -12.47
C VAL A 97 2.65 2.32 -11.52
N ILE A 98 3.70 1.66 -12.03
CA ILE A 98 4.70 0.91 -11.24
C ILE A 98 6.05 1.62 -11.17
N ARG A 99 6.36 2.48 -12.16
CA ARG A 99 7.49 3.43 -12.15
C ARG A 99 7.03 4.77 -12.68
N ARG A 100 7.23 5.84 -11.93
CA ARG A 100 6.89 7.20 -12.34
C ARG A 100 7.86 7.71 -13.41
N ARG A 101 7.45 8.75 -14.15
CA ARG A 101 8.29 9.40 -15.17
C ARG A 101 9.59 9.96 -14.58
N ASP A 102 9.56 10.45 -13.35
CA ASP A 102 10.74 10.94 -12.62
C ASP A 102 11.63 9.83 -12.04
N GLY A 103 11.38 8.57 -12.40
CA GLY A 103 12.20 7.42 -12.00
C GLY A 103 11.82 6.79 -10.65
N LEU A 104 10.97 7.43 -9.85
CA LEU A 104 10.55 6.88 -8.55
C LEU A 104 9.61 5.67 -8.73
N TYR A 105 9.87 4.62 -7.97
CA TYR A 105 9.02 3.42 -7.97
C TYR A 105 7.72 3.67 -7.19
N ALA A 106 6.61 3.16 -7.71
CA ALA A 106 5.33 3.32 -7.06
C ALA A 106 5.23 2.40 -5.83
N TYR A 107 4.51 2.87 -4.82
CA TYR A 107 4.21 2.11 -3.60
C TYR A 107 3.71 0.69 -3.90
N GLN A 108 2.83 0.54 -4.90
CA GLN A 108 2.25 -0.74 -5.30
C GLN A 108 3.30 -1.79 -5.67
N LEU A 109 4.39 -1.38 -6.31
CA LEU A 109 5.49 -2.27 -6.69
C LEU A 109 6.40 -2.53 -5.49
N ALA A 110 6.85 -1.45 -4.84
CA ALA A 110 7.84 -1.55 -3.76
C ALA A 110 7.34 -2.42 -2.60
N VAL A 111 6.09 -2.23 -2.17
CA VAL A 111 5.49 -2.99 -1.07
C VAL A 111 5.40 -4.48 -1.38
N VAL A 112 4.95 -4.84 -2.60
CA VAL A 112 4.81 -6.25 -3.02
C VAL A 112 6.17 -6.95 -3.04
N LEU A 113 7.21 -6.28 -3.54
CA LEU A 113 8.54 -6.85 -3.66
C LEU A 113 9.26 -6.97 -2.32
N ASP A 114 9.12 -5.97 -1.45
CA ASP A 114 9.77 -5.98 -0.15
C ASP A 114 9.07 -6.93 0.82
N ASP A 115 7.74 -6.97 0.86
CA ASP A 115 6.99 -7.92 1.70
C ASP A 115 7.36 -9.37 1.34
N ALA A 116 7.42 -9.69 0.04
CA ALA A 116 7.82 -11.01 -0.41
C ALA A 116 9.29 -11.32 -0.10
N TRP A 117 10.20 -10.35 -0.29
CA TRP A 117 11.61 -10.52 0.01
C TRP A 117 11.88 -10.71 1.52
N GLN A 118 11.11 -10.03 2.37
CA GLN A 118 11.19 -10.15 3.83
C GLN A 118 10.43 -11.37 4.37
N GLY A 119 9.71 -12.11 3.52
CA GLY A 119 8.93 -13.28 3.93
C GLY A 119 7.70 -12.93 4.79
N VAL A 120 7.10 -11.76 4.57
CA VAL A 120 5.91 -11.31 5.30
C VAL A 120 4.74 -12.26 5.03
N THR A 121 4.15 -12.83 6.09
CA THR A 121 3.01 -13.75 6.02
C THR A 121 1.67 -13.09 6.34
N ASP A 122 1.70 -12.02 7.14
CA ASP A 122 0.53 -11.32 7.63
C ASP A 122 0.75 -9.80 7.51
N ILE A 123 -0.14 -9.15 6.78
CA ILE A 123 -0.13 -7.69 6.61
C ILE A 123 -1.26 -7.11 7.45
N VAL A 124 -0.87 -6.40 8.50
CA VAL A 124 -1.79 -5.62 9.35
C VAL A 124 -1.55 -4.14 9.09
N ARG A 125 -2.53 -3.46 8.48
CA ARG A 125 -2.42 -2.03 8.10
C ARG A 125 -3.75 -1.30 8.16
N GLY A 126 -3.76 0.02 7.98
CA GLY A 126 -4.97 0.82 8.04
C GLY A 126 -5.97 0.53 6.90
N ALA A 127 -7.27 0.62 7.18
CA ALA A 127 -8.35 0.40 6.21
C ALA A 127 -8.41 1.45 5.08
N ASP A 128 -7.63 2.52 5.15
CA ASP A 128 -7.38 3.42 4.02
C ASP A 128 -6.65 2.74 2.86
N LEU A 129 -6.00 1.59 3.10
CA LEU A 129 -5.28 0.82 2.09
C LEU A 129 -6.05 -0.41 1.59
N LEU A 130 -7.30 -0.61 2.03
CA LEU A 130 -8.08 -1.81 1.70
C LEU A 130 -8.24 -1.98 0.19
N ASP A 131 -8.57 -0.91 -0.52
CA ASP A 131 -8.72 -0.83 -1.98
C ASP A 131 -7.39 -0.97 -2.76
N ASN A 132 -6.25 -0.98 -2.07
CA ASN A 132 -4.95 -1.28 -2.69
C ASN A 132 -4.65 -2.78 -2.74
N THR A 133 -5.35 -3.57 -1.93
CA THR A 133 -5.05 -5.00 -1.79
C THR A 133 -5.32 -5.80 -3.08
N PRO A 134 -6.45 -5.63 -3.80
CA PRO A 134 -6.71 -6.41 -5.00
C PRO A 134 -5.64 -6.23 -6.10
N ARG A 135 -5.17 -5.00 -6.32
CA ARG A 135 -4.11 -4.71 -7.31
C ARG A 135 -2.74 -5.22 -6.88
N GLN A 136 -2.46 -5.28 -5.58
CA GLN A 136 -1.22 -5.85 -5.03
C GLN A 136 -1.22 -7.37 -5.14
N LEU A 137 -2.34 -8.03 -4.85
CA LEU A 137 -2.52 -9.47 -5.04
C LEU A 137 -2.36 -9.87 -6.51
N TYR A 138 -2.94 -9.10 -7.44
CA TYR A 138 -2.73 -9.31 -8.87
C TYR A 138 -1.25 -9.19 -9.26
N LEU A 139 -0.54 -8.19 -8.73
CA LEU A 139 0.90 -8.05 -8.99
C LEU A 139 1.71 -9.22 -8.40
N GLN A 140 1.37 -9.69 -7.20
CA GLN A 140 1.97 -10.88 -6.60
C GLN A 140 1.76 -12.11 -7.48
N GLU A 141 0.55 -12.30 -7.99
CA GLU A 141 0.19 -13.41 -8.88
C GLU A 141 1.01 -13.39 -10.18
N LEU A 142 1.11 -12.23 -10.85
CA LEU A 142 1.94 -12.07 -12.06
C LEU A 142 3.41 -12.42 -11.82
N LEU A 143 3.91 -12.14 -10.61
CA LEU A 143 5.30 -12.36 -10.24
C LEU A 143 5.55 -13.76 -9.66
N GLY A 144 4.51 -14.56 -9.44
CA GLY A 144 4.60 -15.87 -8.78
C GLY A 144 5.00 -15.78 -7.32
N LEU A 145 4.63 -14.69 -6.63
CA LEU A 145 4.92 -14.46 -5.22
C LEU A 145 3.82 -15.04 -4.33
N SER A 146 4.17 -15.37 -3.09
CA SER A 146 3.21 -15.78 -2.06
C SER A 146 2.25 -14.64 -1.73
N GLN A 147 0.97 -14.97 -1.55
CA GLN A 147 -0.05 -14.02 -1.11
C GLN A 147 -0.21 -14.10 0.42
N PRO A 148 0.08 -13.02 1.17
CA PRO A 148 -0.04 -13.01 2.61
C PRO A 148 -1.50 -12.90 3.07
N ARG A 149 -1.73 -13.11 4.37
CA ARG A 149 -3.02 -12.87 5.01
C ARG A 149 -3.17 -11.38 5.32
N TYR A 150 -4.35 -10.81 5.09
CA TYR A 150 -4.60 -9.39 5.30
C TYR A 150 -5.54 -9.14 6.48
N LEU A 151 -5.25 -8.10 7.25
CA LEU A 151 -6.14 -7.51 8.25
C LEU A 151 -6.06 -5.99 8.16
N HIS A 152 -7.17 -5.34 7.83
CA HIS A 152 -7.24 -3.89 7.75
C HIS A 152 -7.90 -3.28 8.98
N VAL A 153 -7.13 -2.57 9.81
CA VAL A 153 -7.63 -1.95 11.05
C VAL A 153 -8.43 -0.67 10.74
N PRO A 154 -9.55 -0.41 11.44
CA PRO A 154 -10.35 0.80 11.25
C PRO A 154 -9.53 2.07 11.46
N LEU A 155 -9.89 3.13 10.73
CA LEU A 155 -9.27 4.44 10.91
C LEU A 155 -9.86 5.13 12.14
N ILE A 156 -9.00 5.78 12.93
CA ILE A 156 -9.50 6.69 13.96
C ILE A 156 -10.07 7.93 13.26
N THR A 157 -11.33 8.22 13.52
CA THR A 157 -12.04 9.41 13.02
C THR A 157 -12.22 10.44 14.13
N GLN A 158 -12.38 11.69 13.74
CA GLN A 158 -12.82 12.75 14.64
C GLN A 158 -14.30 12.53 15.03
N PRO A 159 -14.78 13.14 16.13
CA PRO A 159 -16.18 13.04 16.55
C PRO A 159 -17.19 13.53 15.50
N ASP A 160 -16.77 14.40 14.58
CA ASP A 160 -17.57 14.89 13.44
C ASP A 160 -17.59 13.91 12.24
N GLY A 161 -16.96 12.74 12.36
CA GLY A 161 -16.90 11.71 11.33
C GLY A 161 -15.81 11.93 10.28
N HIS A 162 -15.07 13.04 10.31
CA HIS A 162 -13.95 13.24 9.40
C HIS A 162 -12.77 12.32 9.76
N LYS A 163 -12.13 11.73 8.75
CA LYS A 163 -10.88 10.98 8.93
C LYS A 163 -9.83 11.90 9.57
N LEU A 164 -9.06 11.41 10.55
CA LEU A 164 -7.81 12.05 10.98
C LEU A 164 -6.82 11.99 9.80
N GLY A 165 -6.97 12.92 8.86
CA GLY A 165 -6.13 13.01 7.68
C GLY A 165 -4.88 13.85 7.98
N LYS A 166 -3.75 13.48 7.36
CA LYS A 166 -2.47 14.21 7.43
C LYS A 166 -2.56 15.71 7.05
N SER A 167 -3.62 16.13 6.37
CA SER A 167 -3.92 17.54 6.06
C SER A 167 -4.39 18.35 7.27
N TYR A 168 -4.96 17.69 8.28
CA TYR A 168 -5.08 18.23 9.62
C TYR A 168 -3.79 17.90 10.36
N ARG A 169 -3.07 18.94 10.77
CA ARG A 169 -1.87 18.93 11.63
C ARG A 169 -2.05 17.99 12.83
N SER A 170 -1.92 16.69 12.58
CA SER A 170 -2.06 15.66 13.58
C SER A 170 -0.89 15.87 14.52
N ALA A 171 -1.19 16.16 15.78
CA ALA A 171 -0.16 16.42 16.76
C ALA A 171 0.81 15.24 16.78
N PRO A 172 2.13 15.48 16.81
CA PRO A 172 3.10 14.42 16.97
C PRO A 172 2.79 13.66 18.26
N LEU A 173 3.05 12.36 18.25
CA LEU A 173 2.88 11.49 19.41
C LEU A 173 3.98 11.81 20.45
N PRO A 174 3.65 12.41 21.60
CA PRO A 174 4.65 12.87 22.55
C PRO A 174 5.08 11.70 23.45
N ALA A 175 6.40 11.51 23.56
CA ALA A 175 6.98 10.32 24.18
C ALA A 175 6.73 10.21 25.69
N ASP A 176 6.45 11.33 26.36
CA ASP A 176 6.07 11.44 27.77
C ASP A 176 4.61 11.02 28.04
N GLN A 177 3.78 10.88 27.00
CA GLN A 177 2.40 10.38 27.11
C GLN A 177 2.24 8.96 26.54
N ALA A 178 3.33 8.20 26.46
CA ALA A 178 3.32 6.90 25.79
C ALA A 178 2.31 5.91 26.41
N THR A 179 2.34 5.67 27.72
CA THR A 179 1.39 4.77 28.41
C THR A 179 -0.07 5.14 28.13
N PRO A 180 -0.56 6.36 28.46
CA PRO A 180 -1.97 6.68 28.24
C PRO A 180 -2.39 6.62 26.76
N LEU A 181 -1.48 6.93 25.82
CA LEU A 181 -1.76 6.83 24.38
C LEU A 181 -1.80 5.38 23.88
N LEU A 182 -0.94 4.50 24.39
CA LEU A 182 -1.00 3.06 24.11
C LEU A 182 -2.30 2.44 24.62
N LEU A 183 -2.70 2.76 25.85
CA LEU A 183 -3.97 2.27 26.41
C LEU A 183 -5.17 2.79 25.60
N ARG A 184 -5.11 4.03 25.10
CA ARG A 184 -6.13 4.56 24.19
C ARG A 184 -6.15 3.80 22.86
N ALA A 185 -4.99 3.48 22.30
CA ALA A 185 -4.89 2.69 21.07
C ALA A 185 -5.43 1.26 21.26
N LEU A 186 -5.10 0.60 22.36
CA LEU A 186 -5.62 -0.73 22.70
C LEU A 186 -7.15 -0.72 22.79
N ARG A 187 -7.75 0.25 23.50
CA ARG A 187 -9.21 0.40 23.55
C ARG A 187 -9.82 0.63 22.18
N ALA A 188 -9.19 1.47 21.35
CA ALA A 188 -9.67 1.73 19.98
C ALA A 188 -9.59 0.48 19.09
N LEU A 189 -8.64 -0.41 19.34
CA LEU A 189 -8.48 -1.71 18.68
C LEU A 189 -9.35 -2.83 19.29
N GLY A 190 -10.21 -2.50 20.27
CA GLY A 190 -11.05 -3.47 20.97
C GLY A 190 -10.27 -4.46 21.84
N GLN A 191 -9.04 -4.12 22.22
CA GLN A 191 -8.19 -4.96 23.07
C GLN A 191 -8.52 -4.72 24.56
N PRO A 192 -8.39 -5.76 25.41
CA PRO A 192 -8.60 -5.61 26.84
C PRO A 192 -7.57 -4.64 27.44
N VAL A 193 -8.03 -3.81 28.39
CA VAL A 193 -7.17 -2.90 29.16
C VAL A 193 -7.52 -3.03 30.64
N GLU A 194 -6.55 -3.43 31.44
CA GLU A 194 -6.70 -3.63 32.88
C GLU A 194 -6.34 -2.36 33.67
N ALA A 195 -6.91 -2.18 34.86
CA ALA A 195 -6.69 -1.00 35.68
C ALA A 195 -5.22 -0.80 36.08
N GLY A 196 -4.48 -1.89 36.30
CA GLY A 196 -3.06 -1.85 36.66
C GLY A 196 -2.14 -1.31 35.55
N MET A 197 -2.53 -1.44 34.27
CA MET A 197 -1.72 -1.01 33.13
C MET A 197 -1.53 0.51 33.07
N ALA A 198 -2.40 1.30 33.72
CA ALA A 198 -2.25 2.75 33.81
C ALA A 198 -1.05 3.19 34.65
N LEU A 199 -0.53 2.31 35.51
CA LEU A 199 0.63 2.55 36.37
C LEU A 199 1.93 2.00 35.75
N GLY A 200 1.84 1.22 34.67
CA GLY A 200 2.97 0.60 33.99
C GLY A 200 3.65 1.54 32.99
N THR A 201 4.89 1.22 32.68
CA THR A 201 5.64 1.80 31.58
C THR A 201 5.23 1.17 30.25
N PRO A 202 5.53 1.80 29.10
CA PRO A 202 5.25 1.21 27.78
C PRO A 202 5.88 -0.16 27.50
N SER A 203 6.86 -0.58 28.29
CA SER A 203 7.55 -1.87 28.11
C SER A 203 7.01 -2.98 29.01
N GLU A 204 6.18 -2.62 30.00
CA GLU A 204 5.51 -3.53 30.96
C GLU A 204 4.09 -3.84 30.48
#